data_AF-A0A1Q6DS47-F1
#
_entry.id   AF-A0A1Q6DS47-F1
#
_cell.length_a   1.000
_cell.length_b   1.000
_cell.length_c   1.000
_cell.angle_alpha   90.00
_cell.angle_beta   90.00
_cell.angle_gamma   90.00
#
_symmetry.space_group_name_H-M   'P 1'
#
loop_
_entity.id
_entity.type
_entity.pdbx_description
1 polymer ?
#
loop_
_entity_poly.entity_id
_entity_poly.type
_entity_poly.pdbx_seq_one_letter_code
_entity_poly.pdbx_strand_id
1 'polypeptide(L)'
;MIGYVGFVLFFVFFHVVSYFVAGMIAYSISKNLYVGSDRLLDFLVSPEEEGETGFTVRRVLPAQLVRGLLMSVLLIPLIGTIADFSLGIRFLFFAGLMFIYTDLSSAAPFPSNIEGFVYMKKKYVKKEVFWKTQVEMVVYSLVFGVLISLSI
;
A
#
# COMPACT_ATOMS: atom_id res chain seq x y z
N MET A 1 16.46 -18.29 12.55
CA MET A 1 15.00 -18.07 12.52
C MET A 1 14.73 -16.75 13.20
N ILE A 2 14.08 -15.82 12.53
CA ILE A 2 13.77 -14.52 13.13
C ILE A 2 12.74 -14.71 14.26
N GLY A 3 13.00 -14.12 15.43
CA GLY A 3 12.01 -14.12 16.51
C GLY A 3 10.78 -13.26 16.13
N TYR A 4 9.66 -13.45 16.82
CA TYR A 4 8.42 -12.70 16.56
C TYR A 4 8.61 -11.18 16.56
N VAL A 5 9.42 -10.67 17.48
CA VAL A 5 9.76 -9.24 17.56
C VAL A 5 10.51 -8.79 16.30
N GLY A 6 11.48 -9.57 15.84
CA GLY A 6 12.23 -9.25 14.62
C GLY A 6 11.34 -9.24 13.39
N PHE A 7 10.41 -10.19 13.28
CA PHE A 7 9.43 -10.21 12.20
C PHE A 7 8.57 -8.95 12.17
N VAL A 8 8.01 -8.56 13.32
CA VAL A 8 7.20 -7.34 13.42
C VAL A 8 8.01 -6.11 13.02
N LEU A 9 9.25 -5.98 13.51
CA LEU A 9 10.11 -4.84 13.18
C LEU A 9 10.42 -4.78 11.68
N PHE A 10 10.81 -5.89 11.05
CA PHE A 10 11.09 -5.93 9.62
C PHE A 10 9.83 -5.73 8.78
N PHE A 11 8.70 -6.30 9.19
CA PHE A 11 7.43 -6.10 8.50
C PHE A 11 7.05 -4.63 8.50
N VAL A 12 7.05 -3.97 9.66
CA VAL A 12 6.73 -2.53 9.76
C VAL A 12 7.71 -1.70 8.96
N PHE A 13 9.01 -1.97 9.10
CA PHE A 13 10.04 -1.23 8.39
C PHE A 13 9.89 -1.34 6.87
N PHE A 14 9.80 -2.56 6.33
CA PHE A 14 9.64 -2.77 4.89
C PHE A 14 8.27 -2.30 4.38
N HIS A 15 7.22 -2.38 5.18
CA HIS A 15 5.92 -1.80 4.85
C HIS A 15 6.03 -0.31 4.59
N VAL A 16 6.62 0.42 5.54
CA VAL A 16 6.81 1.87 5.45
C VAL A 16 7.71 2.23 4.26
N VAL A 17 8.87 1.58 4.12
CA VAL A 17 9.81 1.84 3.01
C VAL A 17 9.13 1.59 1.67
N SER A 18 8.45 0.45 1.51
CA SER A 18 7.80 0.09 0.24
C SER A 18 6.67 1.07 -0.10
N TYR A 19 5.88 1.48 0.90
CA TYR A 19 4.82 2.45 0.73
C TYR A 19 5.37 3.80 0.23
N PHE A 20 6.46 4.28 0.84
CA PHE A 20 7.06 5.56 0.43
C PHE A 20 7.70 5.49 -0.95
N VAL A 21 8.41 4.41 -1.27
CA VAL A 21 9.00 4.21 -2.61
C VAL A 21 7.90 4.19 -3.67
N ALA A 22 6.85 3.39 -3.45
CA ALA A 22 5.73 3.30 -4.38
C ALA A 22 4.99 4.64 -4.51
N GLY A 23 4.73 5.31 -3.39
CA GLY A 23 4.06 6.61 -3.35
C GLY A 23 4.85 7.68 -4.10
N MET A 24 6.17 7.77 -3.91
CA MET A 24 7.01 8.73 -4.65
C MET A 24 6.97 8.48 -6.16
N ILE A 25 7.09 7.22 -6.59
CA ILE A 25 7.05 6.83 -8.00
C ILE A 25 5.67 7.14 -8.59
N ALA A 26 4.61 6.66 -7.95
CA ALA A 26 3.24 6.84 -8.42
C ALA A 26 2.83 8.31 -8.42
N TYR A 27 3.16 9.07 -7.38
CA TYR A 27 2.84 10.49 -7.28
C TYR A 27 3.41 11.29 -8.45
N SER A 28 4.61 10.97 -8.94
CA SER A 28 5.17 11.62 -10.13
C SER A 28 4.33 11.41 -11.40
N ILE A 29 3.60 10.30 -11.50
CA ILE A 29 2.77 9.91 -12.64
C ILE A 29 1.32 10.40 -12.47
N SER A 30 0.83 10.38 -11.23
CA SER A 30 -0.57 10.62 -10.89
C SER A 30 -0.83 11.94 -10.17
N LYS A 31 0.15 12.86 -10.09
CA LYS A 31 0.03 14.13 -9.35
C LYS A 31 -1.24 14.90 -9.69
N ASN A 32 -1.61 14.92 -10.97
CA ASN A 32 -2.80 15.60 -11.48
C ASN A 32 -4.14 15.06 -10.95
N LEU A 33 -4.14 13.86 -10.35
CA LEU A 33 -5.33 13.29 -9.70
C LEU A 33 -5.58 13.87 -8.30
N TYR A 34 -4.52 14.31 -7.62
CA TYR A 34 -4.52 14.65 -6.19
C TYR A 34 -4.40 16.16 -5.91
N VAL A 35 -3.92 16.93 -6.90
CA VAL A 35 -3.46 18.32 -6.73
C VAL A 35 -4.13 19.25 -7.75
N GLY A 36 -4.38 20.50 -7.36
CA GLY A 36 -4.99 21.54 -8.19
C GLY A 36 -6.51 21.69 -7.98
N SER A 37 -7.06 22.80 -8.48
CA SER A 37 -8.47 23.17 -8.35
C SER A 37 -9.43 22.16 -9.00
N ASP A 38 -9.00 21.54 -10.10
CA ASP A 38 -9.78 20.60 -10.89
C ASP A 38 -9.35 19.14 -10.69
N ARG A 39 -8.70 18.85 -9.56
CA ARG A 39 -8.25 17.49 -9.24
C ARG A 39 -9.41 16.50 -9.25
N LEU A 40 -9.14 15.30 -9.76
CA LEU A 40 -10.19 14.30 -9.87
C LEU A 40 -10.59 13.72 -8.51
N LEU A 41 -9.63 13.49 -7.63
CA LEU A 41 -9.86 12.89 -6.30
C LEU A 41 -10.15 13.98 -5.26
N ASP A 42 -11.19 14.77 -5.55
CA ASP A 42 -11.68 15.89 -4.76
C ASP A 42 -12.12 15.51 -3.33
N PHE A 43 -12.44 14.23 -3.11
CA PHE A 43 -12.83 13.67 -1.82
C PHE A 43 -11.64 13.33 -0.89
N LEU A 44 -10.40 13.43 -1.36
CA LEU A 44 -9.19 13.22 -0.54
C LEU A 44 -8.68 14.53 0.05
N VAL A 45 -7.95 14.47 1.17
CA VAL A 45 -7.26 15.66 1.70
C VAL A 45 -6.21 16.13 0.69
N SER A 46 -6.11 17.44 0.44
CA SER A 46 -5.07 17.98 -0.43
C SER A 46 -3.73 18.07 0.30
N PRO A 47 -2.65 17.50 -0.27
CA PRO A 47 -1.30 17.69 0.29
C PRO A 47 -0.84 19.16 0.28
N GLU A 48 -1.45 20.02 -0.53
CA GLU A 48 -1.08 21.45 -0.64
C GLU A 48 -1.47 22.27 0.60
N GLU A 49 -2.50 21.85 1.34
CA GLU A 49 -3.00 22.61 2.51
C GLU A 49 -2.00 22.68 3.67
N GLU A 50 -1.19 21.62 3.86
CA GLU A 50 -0.18 21.52 4.93
C GLU A 50 1.27 21.50 4.40
N GLY A 51 1.42 21.54 3.07
CA GLY A 51 2.66 21.21 2.36
C GLY A 51 2.93 19.70 2.32
N GLU A 52 3.44 19.21 1.17
CA GLU A 52 3.63 17.77 0.90
C GLU A 52 4.45 17.06 1.99
N THR A 53 5.54 17.67 2.47
CA THR A 53 6.39 17.15 3.55
C THR A 53 5.66 17.12 4.90
N GLY A 54 4.91 18.18 5.22
CA GLY A 54 4.17 18.30 6.48
C GLY A 54 3.08 17.25 6.59
N PHE A 55 2.28 17.11 5.53
CA PHE A 55 1.24 16.09 5.41
C PHE A 55 1.84 14.68 5.56
N THR A 56 2.95 14.43 4.88
CA THR A 56 3.64 13.13 4.91
C THR A 56 4.10 12.76 6.32
N VAL A 57 4.83 13.65 7.00
CA VAL A 57 5.43 13.35 8.31
C VAL A 57 4.36 13.27 9.40
N ARG A 58 3.33 14.13 9.34
CA ARG A 58 2.33 14.23 10.42
C ARG A 58 1.17 13.25 10.30
N ARG A 59 0.80 12.86 9.07
CA ARG A 59 -0.38 12.02 8.82
C ARG A 59 0.00 10.67 8.24
N VAL A 60 0.76 10.67 7.14
CA VAL A 60 1.04 9.43 6.39
C VAL A 60 1.96 8.50 7.17
N LEU A 61 3.11 8.97 7.64
CA LEU A 61 4.09 8.12 8.33
C LEU A 61 3.51 7.45 9.60
N PRO A 62 2.84 8.17 10.52
CA PRO A 62 2.21 7.53 11.68
C PRO A 62 1.15 6.51 11.29
N ALA A 63 0.32 6.82 10.29
CA ALA A 63 -0.70 5.88 9.79
C ALA A 63 -0.07 4.61 9.21
N GLN A 64 1.02 4.72 8.44
CA GLN A 64 1.69 3.54 7.88
C GLN A 64 2.42 2.71 8.94
N LEU A 65 2.98 3.33 9.97
CA LEU A 65 3.55 2.60 11.11
C LEU A 65 2.50 1.78 11.84
N VAL A 66 1.36 2.39 12.18
CA VAL A 66 0.24 1.70 12.84
C VAL A 66 -0.32 0.60 11.95
N ARG A 67 -0.51 0.86 10.64
CA ARG A 67 -1.01 -0.12 9.68
C ARG A 67 -0.09 -1.33 9.56
N GLY A 68 1.21 -1.11 9.36
CA GLY A 68 2.20 -2.19 9.30
C GLY A 68 2.25 -3.01 10.58
N LEU A 69 2.12 -2.36 11.75
CA LEU A 69 2.10 -3.04 13.04
C LEU A 69 0.89 -3.96 13.16
N LEU A 70 -0.31 -3.45 12.90
CA LEU A 70 -1.55 -4.22 12.96
C LEU A 70 -1.53 -5.43 12.02
N MET A 71 -1.05 -5.23 10.79
CA MET A 71 -0.92 -6.30 9.80
C MET A 71 0.09 -7.37 10.25
N SER A 72 1.25 -6.97 10.78
CA SER A 72 2.26 -7.91 11.25
C SER A 72 1.77 -8.75 12.44
N VAL A 73 1.07 -8.13 13.41
CA VAL A 73 0.53 -8.85 14.58
C VAL A 73 -0.45 -9.94 14.16
N LEU A 74 -1.30 -9.66 13.17
CA LEU A 74 -2.24 -10.65 12.65
C LEU A 74 -1.55 -11.88 12.02
N LEU A 75 -0.34 -11.71 11.50
CA LEU A 75 0.41 -12.77 10.83
C LEU A 75 1.30 -13.60 11.78
N ILE A 76 1.47 -13.19 13.03
CA ILE A 76 2.30 -13.92 14.02
C ILE A 76 1.93 -15.41 14.10
N PRO A 77 0.64 -15.82 14.16
CA PRO A 77 0.28 -17.24 14.24
C PRO A 77 0.68 -18.06 13.01
N LEU A 78 0.93 -17.40 11.87
CA LEU A 78 1.22 -18.05 10.59
C LEU A 78 2.71 -18.06 10.25
N ILE A 79 3.56 -17.40 11.04
CA ILE A 79 4.96 -17.16 10.66
C ILE A 79 5.75 -18.46 10.49
N GLY A 80 5.51 -19.49 11.31
CA GLY A 80 6.17 -20.78 11.18
C GLY A 80 5.88 -21.41 9.82
N THR A 81 4.60 -21.48 9.46
CA THR A 81 4.17 -22.00 8.15
C THR A 81 4.71 -21.18 6.99
N ILE A 82 4.73 -19.85 7.12
CA ILE A 82 5.25 -18.96 6.07
C ILE A 82 6.77 -19.13 5.90
N ALA A 83 7.51 -19.34 6.99
CA ALA A 83 8.96 -19.54 6.95
C ALA A 83 9.34 -20.84 6.20
N ASP A 84 8.50 -21.87 6.29
CA ASP A 84 8.69 -23.15 5.60
C ASP A 84 8.41 -23.08 4.08
N PHE A 85 7.75 -22.03 3.60
CA PHE A 85 7.53 -21.83 2.18
C PHE A 85 8.83 -21.59 1.41
N SER A 86 8.87 -22.05 0.15
CA SER A 86 9.92 -21.64 -0.78
C SER A 86 9.88 -20.12 -0.98
N LEU A 87 11.02 -19.52 -1.33
CA LEU A 87 11.13 -18.06 -1.50
C LEU A 87 10.08 -17.51 -2.47
N GLY A 88 9.81 -18.22 -3.57
CA GLY A 88 8.79 -17.82 -4.54
C GLY A 88 7.38 -17.81 -3.95
N ILE A 89 7.02 -18.80 -3.14
CA ILE A 89 5.70 -18.85 -2.49
C ILE A 89 5.58 -17.79 -1.40
N ARG A 90 6.64 -17.52 -0.62
CA ARG A 90 6.68 -16.39 0.32
C ARG A 90 6.44 -15.06 -0.38
N PHE A 91 7.17 -14.83 -1.48
CA PHE A 91 7.02 -13.63 -2.28
C PHE A 91 5.59 -13.46 -2.78
N LEU A 92 5.01 -14.52 -3.37
CA LEU A 92 3.63 -14.48 -3.86
C LEU A 92 2.62 -14.28 -2.72
N PHE A 93 2.85 -14.87 -1.55
CA PHE A 93 2.00 -14.68 -0.37
C PHE A 93 2.01 -13.22 0.08
N PHE A 94 3.18 -12.62 0.29
CA PHE A 94 3.26 -11.24 0.78
C PHE A 94 2.89 -10.20 -0.29
N ALA A 95 3.29 -10.39 -1.55
CA ALA A 95 2.87 -9.52 -2.64
C ALA A 95 1.36 -9.62 -2.86
N GLY A 96 0.80 -10.83 -2.84
CA GLY A 96 -0.64 -11.07 -2.93
C GLY A 96 -1.40 -10.47 -1.74
N LEU A 97 -0.87 -10.58 -0.53
CA LEU A 97 -1.44 -9.93 0.65
C LEU A 97 -1.53 -8.41 0.44
N MET A 98 -0.45 -7.77 0.00
CA MET A 98 -0.44 -6.33 -0.24
C MET A 98 -1.34 -5.93 -1.41
N PHE A 99 -1.28 -6.64 -2.53
CA PHE A 99 -2.05 -6.25 -3.71
C PHE A 99 -3.54 -6.54 -3.56
N ILE A 100 -3.88 -7.78 -3.19
CA ILE A 100 -5.27 -8.25 -3.17
C ILE A 100 -5.98 -7.68 -1.95
N TYR A 101 -5.49 -7.99 -0.75
CA TYR A 101 -6.23 -7.66 0.48
C TYR A 101 -6.18 -6.18 0.83
N THR A 102 -5.14 -5.46 0.43
CA THR A 102 -5.02 -4.03 0.81
C THR A 102 -5.58 -3.06 -0.21
N ASP A 103 -5.77 -3.48 -1.47
CA ASP A 103 -6.37 -2.65 -2.53
C ASP A 103 -7.50 -3.36 -3.27
N LEU A 104 -7.21 -4.39 -4.06
CA LEU A 104 -8.17 -4.93 -5.04
C LEU A 104 -9.49 -5.39 -4.41
N SER A 105 -9.41 -6.04 -3.24
CA SER A 105 -10.56 -6.50 -2.44
C SER A 105 -10.82 -5.63 -1.20
N SER A 106 -10.30 -4.40 -1.16
CA SER A 106 -10.56 -3.46 -0.07
C SER A 106 -12.03 -3.07 -0.04
N ALA A 107 -12.63 -3.08 1.16
CA ALA A 107 -14.02 -2.67 1.38
C ALA A 107 -14.25 -1.15 1.19
N ALA A 108 -13.19 -0.34 1.20
CA ALA A 108 -13.29 1.09 0.95
C ALA A 108 -13.29 1.35 -0.56
N PRO A 109 -14.36 1.91 -1.16
CA PRO A 109 -14.41 2.14 -2.60
C PRO A 109 -13.30 3.10 -3.07
N PHE A 110 -12.50 2.67 -4.03
CA PHE A 110 -11.45 3.48 -4.64
C PHE A 110 -11.32 3.18 -6.14
N PRO A 111 -10.85 4.12 -6.99
CA PRO A 111 -10.84 3.91 -8.44
C PRO A 111 -10.03 2.71 -8.93
N SER A 112 -9.14 2.13 -8.12
CA SER A 112 -8.33 0.93 -8.42
C SER A 112 -8.98 -0.39 -8.03
N ASN A 113 -10.09 -0.42 -7.29
CA ASN A 113 -10.59 -1.66 -6.68
C ASN A 113 -12.02 -2.03 -7.08
N ILE A 114 -12.40 -3.27 -6.74
CA ILE A 114 -13.70 -3.86 -7.11
C ILE A 114 -14.86 -3.01 -6.59
N GLU A 115 -14.79 -2.59 -5.32
CA GLU A 115 -15.79 -1.72 -4.68
C GLU A 115 -15.95 -0.38 -5.40
N GLY A 116 -14.86 0.18 -5.93
CA GLY A 116 -14.85 1.38 -6.74
C GLY A 116 -15.69 1.24 -8.00
N PHE A 117 -15.55 0.12 -8.72
CA PHE A 117 -16.35 -0.16 -9.92
C PHE A 117 -17.85 -0.31 -9.64
N VAL A 118 -18.21 -0.74 -8.42
CA VAL A 118 -19.59 -0.94 -8.02
C VAL A 118 -20.23 0.37 -7.54
N TYR A 119 -19.54 1.11 -6.67
CA TYR A 119 -20.17 2.19 -5.89
C TYR A 119 -19.76 3.61 -6.30
N MET A 120 -18.62 3.80 -6.97
CA MET A 120 -18.17 5.16 -7.31
C MET A 120 -18.86 5.71 -8.56
N LYS A 121 -19.06 7.04 -8.58
CA LYS A 121 -19.56 7.74 -9.76
C LYS A 121 -18.59 7.52 -10.94
N LYS A 122 -19.13 7.35 -12.16
CA LYS A 122 -18.34 7.13 -13.40
C LYS A 122 -17.23 8.15 -13.64
N LYS A 123 -17.35 9.38 -13.13
CA LYS A 123 -16.29 10.39 -13.25
C LYS A 123 -14.97 9.94 -12.60
N TYR A 124 -15.03 9.17 -11.52
CA TYR A 124 -13.87 8.70 -10.76
C TYR A 124 -13.27 7.40 -11.33
N VAL A 125 -14.08 6.55 -11.96
CA VAL A 125 -13.69 5.21 -12.44
C VAL A 125 -13.38 5.23 -13.93
N LYS A 126 -12.41 6.05 -14.33
CA LYS A 126 -11.92 6.09 -15.72
C LYS A 126 -10.76 5.11 -15.87
N LYS A 127 -10.64 4.49 -17.05
CA LYS A 127 -9.55 3.54 -17.34
C LYS A 127 -8.16 4.12 -17.07
N GLU A 128 -7.93 5.38 -17.45
CA GLU A 128 -6.66 6.06 -17.18
C GLU A 128 -6.37 6.21 -15.68
N VAL A 129 -7.40 6.54 -14.90
CA VAL A 129 -7.29 6.73 -13.44
C VAL A 129 -6.97 5.40 -12.77
N PHE A 130 -7.67 4.33 -13.16
CA PHE A 130 -7.41 2.98 -12.68
C PHE A 130 -5.95 2.58 -12.91
N TRP A 131 -5.41 2.78 -14.12
CA TRP A 131 -4.02 2.41 -14.39
C TRP A 131 -3.01 3.27 -13.62
N LYS A 132 -3.28 4.57 -13.47
CA LYS A 132 -2.42 5.46 -12.69
C LYS A 132 -2.38 5.08 -11.21
N THR A 133 -3.51 4.73 -10.61
CA THR A 133 -3.56 4.29 -9.20
C THR A 133 -3.00 2.88 -9.02
N GLN A 134 -3.17 1.99 -9.99
CA GLN A 134 -2.62 0.63 -9.95
C GLN A 134 -1.09 0.59 -9.92
N VAL A 135 -0.39 1.58 -10.51
CA VAL A 135 1.08 1.63 -10.45
C VAL A 135 1.58 1.64 -9.00
N GLU A 136 0.95 2.43 -8.12
CA GLU A 136 1.32 2.48 -6.70
C GLU A 136 1.20 1.10 -6.06
N MET A 137 0.07 0.43 -6.26
CA MET A 137 -0.22 -0.85 -5.62
C MET A 137 0.66 -1.98 -6.14
N VAL A 138 0.96 -2.00 -7.44
CA VAL A 138 1.88 -2.97 -8.04
C VAL A 138 3.30 -2.76 -7.51
N VAL A 139 3.82 -1.53 -7.53
CA VAL A 139 5.17 -1.24 -7.04
C VAL A 139 5.28 -1.55 -5.54
N TYR A 140 4.30 -1.10 -4.75
CA TYR A 140 4.25 -1.34 -3.31
C TYR A 140 4.27 -2.83 -2.98
N SER A 141 3.39 -3.62 -3.61
CA SER A 141 3.27 -5.05 -3.34
C SER A 141 4.51 -5.85 -3.75
N LEU A 142 5.11 -5.52 -4.89
CA LEU A 142 6.34 -6.18 -5.38
C LEU A 142 7.53 -5.87 -4.48
N VAL A 143 7.78 -4.58 -4.17
CA VAL A 143 8.90 -4.16 -3.33
C VAL A 143 8.75 -4.76 -1.93
N PHE A 144 7.55 -4.66 -1.35
CA PHE A 144 7.28 -5.23 -0.04
C PHE A 144 7.50 -6.74 -0.03
N GLY A 145 6.88 -7.44 -0.99
CA GLY A 145 6.96 -8.89 -1.11
C GLY A 145 8.38 -9.41 -1.23
N VAL A 146 9.25 -8.75 -2.01
CA VAL A 146 10.67 -9.13 -2.12
C VAL A 146 11.39 -8.94 -0.79
N LEU A 147 11.29 -7.75 -0.19
CA LEU A 147 12.05 -7.39 1.01
C LEU A 147 11.72 -8.28 2.20
N ILE A 148 10.42 -8.51 2.46
CA ILE A 148 10.00 -9.32 3.60
C ILE A 148 10.31 -10.81 3.39
N SER A 149 10.18 -11.32 2.16
CA SER A 149 10.42 -12.74 1.87
C SER A 149 11.89 -13.14 2.00
N LEU A 150 12.81 -12.21 1.75
CA LEU A 150 14.25 -12.40 1.96
C LEU A 150 14.66 -12.30 3.44
N SER A 151 13.79 -11.79 4.31
CA SER A 151 14.12 -11.44 5.69
C SER A 151 13.54 -12.40 6.74
N ILE A 152 12.74 -13.36 6.31
CA ILE A 152 12.08 -14.40 7.14
C ILE A 152 12.70 -15.75 6.80
#